data_AF-A0A835XIE3-F1
#
_entry.id   AF-A0A835XIE3-F1
#
_cell.length_a   1.000
_cell.length_b   1.000
_cell.length_c   1.000
_cell.angle_alpha   90.00
_cell.angle_beta   90.00
_cell.angle_gamma   90.00
#
_symmetry.space_group_name_H-M   'P 1'
#
loop_
_entity.id
_entity.type
_entity.pdbx_description
1 polymer ?
#
loop_
_entity_poly.entity_id
_entity_poly.type
_entity_poly.pdbx_seq_one_letter_code
_entity_poly.pdbx_strand_id
1 'polypeptide(L)'
;MEYQQVYLDAQRKYNALTEEIAQTTTPHERVALLENRTEVLKHISLLLSLHAQQQRQQWQQQQQQQQQQQSKQQQQQQQQAAGPDGPSLLVGFARGVVCSVRDYVWPQHLKQQ
;
A
#
# COMPACT_ATOMS: atom_id res chain seq x y z
N MET A 1 12.64 -7.31 15.49
CA MET A 1 12.57 -6.96 16.94
C MET A 1 13.31 -5.66 17.25
N GLU A 2 14.34 -5.26 16.49
CA GLU A 2 15.15 -4.07 16.79
C GLU A 2 14.39 -2.73 16.78
N TYR A 3 13.40 -2.53 15.89
CA TYR A 3 12.65 -1.27 15.81
C TYR A 3 11.96 -0.87 17.12
N GLN A 4 11.33 -1.83 17.80
CA GLN A 4 10.58 -1.57 19.02
C GLN A 4 11.52 -1.13 20.16
N GLN A 5 12.72 -1.71 20.21
CA GLN A 5 13.74 -1.34 21.19
C GLN A 5 14.22 0.10 20.96
N VAL A 6 14.56 0.44 19.72
CA VAL A 6 15.02 1.80 19.35
C VAL A 6 13.94 2.86 19.65
N TYR A 7 12.67 2.54 19.39
CA TYR A 7 11.56 3.43 19.70
C TYR A 7 11.42 3.67 21.21
N LEU A 8 11.45 2.60 22.02
CA LEU A 8 11.36 2.70 23.48
C LEU A 8 12.54 3.47 24.08
N ASP A 9 13.74 3.32 23.54
CA ASP A 9 14.92 4.04 23.99
C ASP A 9 14.83 5.54 23.66
N ALA A 10 14.36 5.88 22.45
CA ALA A 10 14.10 7.27 22.08
C ALA A 10 13.01 7.91 22.96
N GLN A 11 11.95 7.17 23.27
CA GLN A 11 10.87 7.63 24.15
C GLN A 11 11.35 7.85 25.59
N ARG A 12 12.18 6.96 26.13
CA ARG A 12 12.81 7.13 27.44
C ARG A 12 13.67 8.39 27.49
N LYS A 13 14.49 8.62 26.46
CA LYS A 13 15.31 9.83 26.36
C LYS A 13 14.47 11.11 26.30
N TYR A 14 13.36 11.08 25.56
CA TYR A 14 12.44 12.21 25.47
C TYR A 14 11.79 12.55 26.83
N ASN A 15 11.35 11.53 27.57
CA ASN A 15 10.77 11.73 28.90
C ASN A 15 11.81 12.29 29.88
N ALA A 16 13.04 11.75 29.87
CA ALA A 16 14.13 12.25 30.70
C ALA A 16 14.45 13.73 30.41
N LEU A 17 14.57 14.12 29.13
CA LEU A 17 14.79 15.52 28.75
C LEU A 17 13.63 16.43 29.19
N THR A 18 12.39 15.91 29.17
CA THR A 18 11.22 16.69 29.59
C THR A 18 11.25 16.98 31.09
N GLU A 19 11.66 15.99 31.91
CA GLU A 19 11.84 16.17 33.34
C GLU A 19 13.01 17.11 33.66
N GLU A 20 14.13 16.97 32.94
CA GLU A 20 15.32 17.83 33.11
C GLU A 20 14.99 19.29 32.80
N ILE A 21 14.30 19.57 31.69
CA ILE A 21 13.84 20.92 31.31
C ILE A 21 12.94 21.54 32.39
N ALA A 22 12.14 20.72 33.09
CA ALA A 22 11.26 21.21 34.14
C ALA A 22 12.02 21.61 35.41
N GLN A 23 13.19 21.01 35.64
CA GLN A 23 14.05 21.28 36.80
C GLN A 23 15.09 22.38 36.51
N THR A 24 15.44 22.63 35.24
CA THR A 24 16.40 23.66 34.86
C THR A 24 15.86 25.07 35.11
N THR A 25 16.58 25.84 35.93
CA THR A 25 16.26 27.25 36.23
C THR A 25 17.02 28.23 35.36
N THR A 26 18.15 27.81 34.76
CA THR A 26 18.96 28.69 33.93
C THR A 26 18.39 28.76 32.50
N PRO A 27 18.17 29.97 31.94
CA PRO A 27 17.60 30.09 30.60
C PRO A 27 18.48 29.48 29.49
N HIS A 28 19.81 29.60 29.62
CA HIS A 28 20.75 29.12 28.62
C HIS A 28 20.76 27.59 28.53
N GLU A 29 20.87 26.88 29.67
CA GLU A 29 20.85 25.41 29.66
C GLU A 29 19.49 24.88 29.18
N ARG A 30 18.40 25.59 29.52
CA ARG A 30 17.07 25.23 29.03
C ARG A 30 16.96 25.29 27.51
N VAL A 31 17.61 26.26 26.85
CA VAL A 31 17.67 26.33 25.38
C VAL A 31 18.40 25.11 24.81
N ALA A 32 19.57 24.76 25.34
CA ALA A 32 20.33 23.59 24.90
C ALA A 32 19.53 22.27 25.06
N LEU A 33 18.80 22.12 26.17
CA LEU A 33 17.93 20.95 26.39
C LEU A 33 16.75 20.91 25.42
N LEU A 34 16.16 22.07 25.08
CA LEU A 34 15.08 22.16 24.09
C LEU A 34 15.56 21.78 22.68
N GLU A 35 16.78 22.16 22.30
CA GLU A 35 17.40 21.73 21.04
C GLU A 35 17.58 20.22 21.01
N ASN A 36 18.12 19.62 22.09
CA ASN A 36 18.28 18.17 22.20
C ASN A 36 16.92 17.44 22.12
N ARG A 37 15.90 17.94 22.83
CA ARG A 37 14.54 17.40 22.76
C ARG A 37 13.98 17.46 21.34
N THR A 38 14.25 18.55 20.61
CA THR A 38 13.83 18.70 19.21
C THR A 38 14.49 17.66 18.31
N GLU A 39 15.78 17.38 18.49
CA GLU A 39 16.48 16.32 17.75
C GLU A 39 15.93 14.93 18.05
N VAL A 40 15.63 14.63 19.32
CA VAL A 40 14.97 13.36 19.70
C VAL A 40 13.60 13.23 19.04
N LEU A 41 12.80 14.31 19.02
CA LEU A 41 11.50 14.31 18.33
C LEU A 41 11.61 14.08 16.82
N LYS A 42 12.62 14.68 16.16
CA LYS A 42 12.89 14.43 14.73
C LYS A 42 13.20 12.95 14.48
N HIS A 43 14.04 12.33 15.32
CA HIS A 43 14.32 10.89 15.23
C HIS A 43 13.06 10.03 15.43
N ILE A 44 12.23 10.32 16.44
CA ILE A 44 10.97 9.58 16.66
C ILE A 44 10.06 9.71 15.44
N SER A 45 9.90 10.92 14.88
CA SER A 45 9.10 11.15 13.67
C SER A 45 9.61 10.37 12.45
N LEU A 46 10.93 10.31 12.27
CA LEU A 46 11.54 9.52 11.20
C LEU A 46 11.27 8.02 11.39
N LEU A 47 11.44 7.50 12.61
CA LEU A 47 11.17 6.10 12.93
C LEU A 47 9.71 5.74 12.66
N LEU A 48 8.75 6.58 13.06
CA LEU A 48 7.33 6.35 12.80
C LEU A 48 7.03 6.37 11.29
N SER A 49 7.63 7.29 10.56
CA SER A 49 7.45 7.40 9.10
C SER A 49 7.99 6.17 8.37
N LEU A 50 9.18 5.70 8.77
CA LEU A 50 9.79 4.49 8.22
C LEU A 50 8.93 3.26 8.51
N HIS A 51 8.41 3.13 9.72
CA HIS A 51 7.55 2.01 10.09
C HIS A 51 6.23 2.01 9.32
N ALA A 52 5.59 3.18 9.19
CA ALA A 52 4.39 3.34 8.39
C ALA A 52 4.63 3.01 6.90
N GLN A 53 5.81 3.37 6.37
CA GLN A 53 6.20 2.98 5.01
C GLN A 53 6.38 1.47 4.88
N GLN A 54 7.04 0.82 5.84
CA GLN A 54 7.24 -0.63 5.85
C GLN A 54 5.90 -1.38 5.92
N GLN A 55 4.98 -0.94 6.77
CA GLN A 55 3.63 -1.50 6.85
C GLN A 55 2.87 -1.34 5.52
N ARG A 56 2.96 -0.17 4.87
CA ARG A 56 2.33 0.05 3.56
C ARG A 56 2.88 -0.89 2.48
N GLN A 57 4.18 -1.14 2.45
CA GLN A 57 4.78 -2.08 1.50
C GLN A 57 4.30 -3.52 1.74
N GLN A 58 4.24 -3.96 3.00
CA GLN A 58 3.70 -5.28 3.35
C GLN A 58 2.24 -5.42 2.94
N TRP A 59 1.43 -4.38 3.16
CA TRP A 59 0.04 -4.37 2.75
C TRP A 59 -0.14 -4.46 1.24
N GLN A 60 0.65 -3.71 0.47
CA GLN A 60 0.63 -3.78 -0.99
C GLN A 60 0.98 -5.18 -1.52
N GLN A 61 1.97 -5.86 -0.91
CA GLN A 61 2.32 -7.23 -1.28
C GLN A 61 1.19 -8.23 -0.98
N GLN A 62 0.51 -8.08 0.17
CA GLN A 62 -0.64 -8.91 0.50
C GLN A 62 -1.79 -8.71 -0.49
N GLN A 63 -2.04 -7.47 -0.92
CA GLN A 63 -3.12 -7.20 -1.85
C GLN A 63 -2.87 -7.82 -3.24
N GLN A 64 -1.62 -7.80 -3.71
CA GLN A 64 -1.26 -8.46 -4.97
C GLN A 64 -1.43 -9.99 -4.92
N GLN A 65 -1.11 -10.63 -3.79
CA GLN A 65 -1.33 -12.07 -3.65
C GLN A 65 -2.82 -12.44 -3.67
N GLN A 66 -3.69 -11.63 -3.07
CA GLN A 66 -5.14 -11.85 -3.13
C GLN A 66 -5.68 -11.73 -4.57
N GLN A 67 -5.24 -10.73 -5.34
CA GLN A 67 -5.67 -10.61 -6.74
C GLN A 67 -5.22 -11.80 -7.60
N GLN A 68 -4.00 -12.31 -7.42
CA GLN A 68 -3.56 -13.49 -8.16
C GLN A 68 -4.36 -14.75 -7.82
N GLN A 69 -4.77 -14.93 -6.55
CA GLN A 69 -5.62 -16.06 -6.17
C GLN A 69 -7.01 -15.97 -6.80
N GLN A 70 -7.62 -14.79 -6.84
CA GLN A 70 -8.92 -14.59 -7.50
C GLN A 70 -8.87 -14.89 -9.00
N SER A 71 -7.83 -14.42 -9.71
CA SER A 71 -7.68 -14.72 -11.15
C SER A 71 -7.50 -16.21 -11.43
N LYS A 72 -6.75 -16.94 -10.57
CA LYS A 72 -6.62 -18.40 -10.74
C LYS A 72 -7.95 -19.12 -10.55
N GLN A 73 -8.78 -18.68 -9.62
CA GLN A 73 -10.08 -19.32 -9.37
C GLN A 73 -11.07 -19.10 -10.53
N GLN A 74 -11.08 -17.90 -11.13
CA GLN A 74 -11.87 -17.64 -12.33
C GLN A 74 -11.39 -18.43 -13.55
N GLN A 75 -10.08 -18.57 -13.75
CA GLN A 75 -9.55 -19.32 -14.88
C GLN A 75 -9.85 -20.83 -14.76
N GLN A 76 -9.85 -21.37 -13.53
CA GLN A 76 -10.22 -22.76 -13.30
C GLN A 76 -11.73 -23.00 -13.52
N GLN A 77 -12.60 -22.04 -13.17
CA GLN A 77 -14.01 -22.11 -13.53
C GLN A 77 -14.25 -22.04 -15.04
N GLN A 78 -13.50 -21.22 -15.78
CA GLN A 78 -13.61 -21.20 -17.25
C GLN A 78 -13.13 -22.51 -17.88
N GLN A 79 -12.08 -23.15 -17.35
CA GLN A 79 -11.63 -24.45 -17.85
C GLN A 79 -12.59 -25.59 -17.49
N GLN A 80 -13.25 -25.55 -16.32
CA GLN A 80 -14.30 -26.51 -15.98
C GLN A 80 -15.60 -26.28 -16.76
N ALA A 81 -15.97 -25.02 -17.05
CA ALA A 81 -17.12 -24.71 -17.89
C ALA A 81 -16.89 -25.10 -19.36
N ALA A 82 -15.64 -25.12 -19.82
CA ALA A 82 -15.24 -25.61 -21.14
C ALA A 82 -14.91 -27.13 -21.15
N GLY A 83 -15.34 -27.87 -20.12
CA GLY A 83 -15.10 -29.31 -20.03
C GLY A 83 -15.56 -30.09 -21.27
N PRO A 84 -14.95 -31.26 -21.53
CA PRO A 84 -15.06 -32.01 -22.79
C PRO A 84 -16.45 -32.58 -23.13
N ASP A 85 -17.44 -32.41 -22.25
CA ASP A 85 -18.78 -33.01 -22.37
C ASP A 85 -19.89 -32.01 -22.78
N GLY A 86 -19.53 -30.79 -23.16
CA GLY A 86 -20.44 -29.87 -23.85
C GLY A 86 -20.61 -30.29 -25.32
N PRO A 87 -21.84 -30.59 -25.80
CA PRO A 87 -22.06 -31.37 -27.00
C PRO A 87 -21.54 -30.66 -28.25
N SER A 88 -20.83 -31.43 -29.06
CA SER A 88 -20.59 -31.22 -30.49
C SER A 88 -21.93 -31.20 -31.25
N LEU A 89 -22.76 -30.19 -31.03
CA LEU A 89 -24.03 -29.96 -31.72
C LEU A 89 -24.12 -28.49 -32.14
N LEU A 90 -23.46 -28.17 -33.27
CA LEU A 90 -24.03 -27.38 -34.37
C LEU A 90 -22.99 -27.22 -35.49
N VAL A 91 -22.53 -28.36 -36.02
CA VAL A 91 -22.14 -28.40 -37.43
C VAL A 91 -23.44 -28.47 -38.22
N GLY A 92 -23.76 -27.36 -38.90
CA GLY A 92 -24.67 -27.39 -40.05
C GLY A 92 -26.04 -26.78 -39.83
N PHE A 93 -26.14 -25.45 -39.86
CA PHE A 93 -27.19 -24.80 -40.65
C PHE A 93 -26.68 -23.47 -41.22
N ALA A 94 -26.45 -23.51 -42.54
CA ALA A 94 -26.69 -22.47 -43.53
C ALA A 94 -26.43 -20.98 -43.17
N ARG A 95 -25.49 -20.40 -43.91
CA ARG A 95 -25.58 -19.09 -44.60
C ARG A 95 -26.19 -17.92 -43.81
N GLY A 96 -25.29 -17.05 -43.37
CA GLY A 96 -25.45 -15.61 -43.53
C GLY A 96 -26.08 -14.87 -42.36
N VAL A 97 -25.25 -14.47 -41.39
CA VAL A 97 -25.38 -13.15 -40.78
C VAL A 97 -23.98 -12.62 -40.50
N VAL A 98 -23.67 -11.50 -41.13
CA VAL A 98 -22.49 -10.67 -40.88
C VAL A 98 -22.66 -10.09 -39.47
N CYS A 99 -21.91 -10.56 -38.48
CA CYS A 99 -21.71 -9.78 -37.26
C CYS A 99 -20.57 -8.81 -37.54
N SER A 100 -20.94 -7.57 -37.83
CA SER A 100 -20.04 -6.44 -37.99
C SER A 100 -19.01 -6.39 -36.86
N VAL A 101 -17.74 -6.38 -37.26
CA VAL A 101 -16.66 -5.72 -36.52
C VAL A 101 -17.15 -4.30 -36.21
N ARG A 102 -17.58 -4.08 -34.97
CA ARG A 102 -17.76 -2.73 -34.46
C ARG A 102 -16.40 -2.29 -33.95
N ASP A 103 -15.66 -1.67 -34.85
CA ASP A 103 -14.59 -0.73 -34.53
C ASP A 103 -15.12 0.29 -33.52
N TYR A 104 -14.89 0.04 -32.23
CA TYR A 104 -14.88 1.11 -31.24
C TYR A 104 -13.53 1.82 -31.35
N VAL A 105 -13.38 2.56 -32.45
CA VAL A 105 -12.47 3.71 -32.52
C VAL A 105 -13.02 4.71 -31.51
N TRP A 106 -12.40 4.78 -30.34
CA TRP A 106 -12.64 5.84 -29.37
C TRP A 106 -12.00 7.12 -29.90
N PRO A 107 -12.75 8.19 -30.23
CA PRO A 107 -12.15 9.47 -30.56
C PRO A 107 -11.59 10.07 -29.27
N GLN A 108 -10.25 10.14 -29.18
CA GLN A 108 -9.62 11.28 -28.52
C GLN A 108 -10.24 12.53 -29.10
N HIS A 109 -10.82 13.42 -28.30
CA HIS A 109 -10.79 14.86 -28.52
C HIS A 109 -11.40 15.63 -27.33
N LEU A 110 -10.67 16.68 -26.95
CA LEU A 110 -11.16 18.01 -26.54
C LEU A 110 -11.59 18.27 -25.08
N LYS A 111 -10.60 18.82 -24.34
CA LYS A 111 -10.60 20.12 -23.64
C LYS A 111 -11.80 20.49 -22.74
N GLN A 112 -11.51 20.71 -21.45
CA GLN A 112 -11.82 21.94 -20.69
C GLN A 112 -10.67 22.16 -19.70
N GLN A 113 -9.82 23.17 -19.92
CA GLN A 113 -9.77 24.45 -19.20
C GLN A 113 -9.48 24.31 -17.71
#